data_AF-A0A7S3PT11-F1
#
_entry.id   AF-A0A7S3PT11-F1
#
_cell.length_a   1.000
_cell.length_b   1.000
_cell.length_c   1.000
_cell.angle_alpha   90.00
_cell.angle_beta   90.00
_cell.angle_gamma   90.00
#
_symmetry.space_group_name_H-M   'P 1'
#
loop_
_entity.id
_entity.type
_entity.pdbx_description
1 polymer ?
#
loop_
_entity_poly.entity_id
_entity_poly.type
_entity_poly.pdbx_seq_one_letter_code
_entity_poly.pdbx_strand_id
1 'polypeptide(L)'
;TEFSDIDPLARVQYEGLSAGCYVRVEIKKIPCEFVNNFEAKTPIIIGGLNSHENGFSYLRTRIKKHRWFPKKVLKSRDPLVISLGWRRFQSLPIYALEDQNERQRMLKYTPEHMHCHATMWGPVTAPNTGFIAVQDIRSSQSC
;
A
#
# COMPACT_ATOMS: atom_id res chain seq x y z
N THR A 1 0.18 13.07 -33.69
CA THR A 1 0.64 12.92 -32.29
C THR A 1 1.99 13.60 -32.22
N GLU A 2 2.24 14.45 -31.24
CA GLU A 2 3.42 15.35 -31.18
C GLU A 2 4.78 14.67 -31.45
N PHE A 3 4.88 13.34 -31.27
CA PHE A 3 6.11 12.55 -31.42
C PHE A 3 6.06 11.49 -32.55
N SER A 4 5.13 11.59 -33.51
CA SER A 4 5.04 10.61 -34.61
C SER A 4 6.19 10.68 -35.60
N ASP A 5 6.79 11.87 -35.78
CA ASP A 5 7.72 12.16 -36.87
C ASP A 5 9.19 12.11 -36.43
N ILE A 6 9.43 11.76 -35.16
CA ILE A 6 10.76 11.69 -34.54
C ILE A 6 11.31 10.27 -34.66
N ASP A 7 12.63 10.18 -34.86
CA ASP A 7 13.36 8.91 -34.89
C ASP A 7 13.07 8.06 -33.63
N PRO A 8 12.79 6.75 -33.76
CA PRO A 8 12.45 5.86 -32.65
C PRO A 8 13.44 5.89 -31.47
N LEU A 9 14.74 6.10 -31.71
CA LEU A 9 15.73 6.17 -30.64
C LEU A 9 15.56 7.43 -29.79
N ALA A 10 15.36 8.57 -30.43
CA ALA A 10 15.09 9.84 -29.75
C ALA A 10 13.76 9.77 -29.00
N ARG A 11 12.74 9.14 -29.57
CA ARG A 11 11.44 8.95 -28.92
C ARG A 11 11.53 8.19 -27.59
N VAL A 12 12.31 7.11 -27.55
CA VAL A 12 12.53 6.34 -26.31
C VAL A 12 13.23 7.17 -25.23
N GLN A 13 14.12 8.09 -25.59
CA GLN A 13 14.81 8.94 -24.62
C GLN A 13 13.88 9.99 -23.99
N TYR A 14 12.93 10.54 -24.75
CA TYR A 14 12.01 11.57 -24.25
C TYR A 14 10.77 10.99 -23.55
N GLU A 15 10.10 10.03 -24.17
CA GLU A 15 8.85 9.43 -23.65
C GLU A 15 9.12 8.25 -22.70
N GLY A 16 10.28 7.61 -22.83
CA GLY A 16 10.54 6.30 -22.25
C GLY A 16 9.92 5.16 -23.08
N LEU A 17 9.72 4.02 -22.43
CA LEU A 17 9.12 2.84 -23.05
C LEU A 17 7.59 2.93 -22.98
N SER A 18 6.94 2.87 -24.14
CA SER A 18 5.47 2.87 -24.23
C SER A 18 4.85 1.59 -23.66
N ALA A 19 3.61 1.69 -23.19
CA ALA A 19 2.85 0.53 -22.73
C ALA A 19 2.65 -0.50 -23.86
N GLY A 20 2.76 -1.79 -23.52
CA GLY A 20 2.58 -2.90 -24.48
C GLY A 20 3.89 -3.45 -25.08
N CYS A 21 5.03 -2.79 -24.86
CA CYS A 21 6.33 -3.31 -25.28
C CYS A 21 6.78 -4.48 -24.40
N TYR A 22 7.27 -5.56 -25.03
CA TYR A 22 7.95 -6.64 -24.31
C TYR A 22 9.37 -6.20 -23.94
N VAL A 23 9.72 -6.27 -22.65
CA VAL A 23 10.99 -5.75 -22.12
C VAL A 23 11.70 -6.80 -21.27
N ARG A 24 13.04 -6.73 -21.27
CA ARG A 24 13.89 -7.50 -20.35
C ARG A 24 14.41 -6.57 -19.26
N VAL A 25 14.16 -6.92 -18.01
CA VAL A 25 14.61 -6.14 -16.84
C VAL A 25 15.65 -6.97 -16.08
N GLU A 26 16.82 -6.39 -15.84
CA GLU A 26 17.86 -6.98 -14.99
C GLU A 26 17.90 -6.23 -13.66
N ILE A 27 17.66 -6.94 -12.56
CA ILE A 27 17.69 -6.37 -11.21
C ILE A 27 18.87 -6.97 -10.46
N LYS A 28 19.76 -6.11 -9.97
CA LYS A 28 20.94 -6.52 -9.21
C LYS A 28 20.60 -6.65 -7.72
N LYS A 29 21.35 -7.50 -7.00
CA LYS A 29 21.24 -7.70 -5.54
C LYS A 29 19.87 -8.21 -5.06
N ILE A 30 19.26 -9.15 -5.80
CA ILE A 30 18.09 -9.87 -5.33
C ILE A 30 18.49 -10.85 -4.21
N PRO A 31 17.73 -10.96 -3.10
CA PRO A 31 17.96 -11.97 -2.06
C PRO A 31 17.92 -13.40 -2.64
N CYS A 32 18.84 -14.27 -2.22
CA CYS A 32 18.92 -15.63 -2.78
C CYS A 32 17.68 -16.47 -2.44
N GLU A 33 17.02 -16.17 -1.32
CA GLU A 33 15.78 -16.80 -0.87
C GLU A 33 14.65 -16.64 -1.89
N PHE A 34 14.63 -15.53 -2.63
CA PHE A 34 13.64 -15.29 -3.68
C PHE A 34 13.82 -16.25 -4.86
N VAL A 35 15.08 -16.54 -5.23
CA VAL A 35 15.41 -17.46 -6.33
C VAL A 35 15.15 -18.90 -5.91
N ASN A 36 15.56 -19.25 -4.69
CA ASN A 36 15.44 -20.62 -4.17
C ASN A 36 13.98 -21.04 -3.93
N ASN A 37 13.12 -20.11 -3.50
CA ASN A 37 11.71 -20.37 -3.21
C ASN A 37 10.77 -19.86 -4.33
N PHE A 38 11.27 -19.73 -5.56
CA PHE A 38 10.46 -19.24 -6.66
C PHE A 38 9.41 -20.30 -7.07
N GLU A 39 8.13 -19.93 -6.96
CA GLU A 39 7.02 -20.73 -7.43
C GLU A 39 6.30 -20.05 -8.60
N ALA A 40 6.22 -20.73 -9.75
CA ALA A 40 5.55 -20.21 -10.95
C ALA A 40 4.04 -19.95 -10.77
N LYS A 41 3.41 -20.48 -9.72
CA LYS A 41 1.99 -20.24 -9.39
C LYS A 41 1.77 -18.84 -8.79
N THR A 42 2.79 -18.25 -8.19
CA THR A 42 2.70 -16.94 -7.54
C THR A 42 3.21 -15.87 -8.49
N PRO A 43 2.37 -14.92 -8.94
CA PRO A 43 2.78 -13.93 -9.92
C PRO A 43 3.77 -12.93 -9.33
N ILE A 44 4.76 -12.53 -10.13
CA ILE A 44 5.67 -11.43 -9.82
C ILE A 44 5.14 -10.17 -10.50
N ILE A 45 4.90 -9.14 -9.70
CA ILE A 45 4.44 -7.83 -10.17
C ILE A 45 5.54 -6.81 -9.86
N ILE A 46 5.91 -6.03 -10.86
CA ILE A 46 6.89 -4.93 -10.73
C ILE A 46 6.14 -3.61 -10.94
N GLY A 47 6.26 -2.72 -9.97
CA GLY A 47 5.66 -1.37 -10.02
C GLY A 47 6.73 -0.30 -9.96
N GLY A 48 6.58 0.75 -10.77
CA GLY A 48 7.38 1.97 -10.64
C GLY A 48 6.92 2.79 -9.44
N LEU A 49 7.88 3.26 -8.64
CA LEU A 49 7.62 4.13 -7.49
C LEU A 49 7.89 5.59 -7.88
N ASN A 50 7.03 6.49 -7.44
CA ASN A 50 7.28 7.92 -7.61
C ASN A 50 8.34 8.40 -6.61
N SER A 51 9.07 9.47 -6.93
CA SER A 51 10.12 10.03 -6.05
C SER A 51 9.61 10.34 -4.63
N HIS A 52 8.36 10.77 -4.51
CA HIS A 52 7.72 11.07 -3.23
C HIS A 52 7.37 9.83 -2.39
N GLU A 53 7.25 8.66 -3.02
CA GLU A 53 6.81 7.42 -2.36
C GLU A 53 7.98 6.64 -1.75
N ASN A 54 9.21 7.13 -1.86
CA ASN A 54 10.39 6.43 -1.34
C ASN A 54 10.61 6.68 0.17
N GLY A 55 10.08 7.79 0.70
CA GLY A 55 10.23 8.17 2.11
C GLY A 55 9.31 7.38 3.05
N PHE A 56 9.62 7.41 4.34
CA PHE A 56 8.75 6.95 5.41
C PHE A 56 8.27 8.15 6.25
N SER A 57 7.01 8.12 6.66
CA SER A 57 6.45 9.15 7.53
C SER A 57 5.25 8.62 8.33
N TYR A 58 4.69 9.48 9.18
CA TYR A 58 3.39 9.24 9.78
C TYR A 58 2.27 9.52 8.78
N LEU A 59 1.55 8.47 8.41
CA LEU A 59 0.38 8.52 7.54
C LEU A 59 -0.86 8.78 8.39
N ARG A 60 -1.53 9.90 8.15
CA ARG A 60 -2.87 10.18 8.68
C ARG A 60 -3.90 9.73 7.64
N THR A 61 -4.65 8.69 7.98
CA THR A 61 -5.61 8.05 7.09
C THR A 61 -7.02 8.11 7.66
N ARG A 62 -8.04 7.97 6.81
CA ARG A 62 -9.43 7.78 7.23
C ARG A 62 -9.79 6.31 7.06
N ILE A 63 -10.02 5.62 8.16
CA ILE A 63 -10.30 4.18 8.17
C ILE A 63 -11.72 3.92 8.68
N LYS A 64 -12.35 2.87 8.14
CA LYS A 64 -13.60 2.32 8.66
C LYS A 64 -13.46 0.82 8.74
N LYS A 65 -13.96 0.24 9.83
CA LYS A 65 -14.03 -1.21 9.97
C LYS A 65 -14.89 -1.79 8.84
N HIS A 66 -14.40 -2.85 8.22
CA HIS A 66 -15.19 -3.58 7.21
C HIS A 66 -16.48 -4.14 7.82
N ARG A 67 -17.58 -4.08 7.04
CA ARG A 67 -18.92 -4.49 7.49
C ARG A 67 -18.95 -5.94 7.97
N TRP A 68 -18.33 -6.83 7.21
CA TRP A 68 -18.31 -8.28 7.46
C TRP A 68 -17.11 -8.76 8.29
N PHE A 69 -16.34 -7.85 8.89
CA PHE A 69 -15.27 -8.27 9.79
C PHE A 69 -15.88 -8.84 11.08
N PRO A 70 -15.53 -10.08 11.49
CA PRO A 70 -16.22 -10.81 12.56
C PRO A 70 -16.04 -10.15 13.94
N LYS A 71 -14.89 -9.52 14.21
CA LYS A 71 -14.72 -8.76 15.44
C LYS A 71 -15.46 -7.43 15.32
N LYS A 72 -16.17 -7.07 16.39
CA LYS A 72 -16.97 -5.84 16.45
C LYS A 72 -16.14 -4.57 16.33
N VAL A 73 -14.94 -4.57 16.91
CA VAL A 73 -14.04 -3.41 16.95
C VAL A 73 -12.58 -3.80 16.69
N LEU A 74 -11.80 -2.85 16.17
CA LEU A 74 -10.35 -2.91 16.13
C LEU A 74 -9.79 -2.08 17.28
N LYS A 75 -8.72 -2.55 17.91
CA LYS A 75 -8.07 -1.88 19.04
C LYS A 75 -6.87 -1.06 18.57
N SER A 76 -6.69 0.11 19.15
CA SER A 76 -5.52 0.96 18.89
C SER A 76 -4.24 0.27 19.35
N ARG A 77 -3.17 0.40 18.56
CA ARG A 77 -1.85 -0.25 18.75
C ARG A 77 -1.86 -1.77 18.65
N ASP A 78 -2.88 -2.37 18.05
CA ASP A 78 -2.81 -3.76 17.62
C ASP A 78 -2.21 -3.85 16.21
N PRO A 79 -1.40 -4.87 15.91
CA PRO A 79 -0.77 -5.03 14.59
C PRO A 79 -1.83 -5.22 13.51
N LEU A 80 -1.65 -4.46 12.43
CA LEU A 80 -2.51 -4.52 11.26
C LEU A 80 -1.65 -4.51 9.99
N VAL A 81 -1.90 -5.44 9.10
CA VAL A 81 -1.25 -5.50 7.79
C VAL A 81 -2.03 -4.60 6.85
N ILE A 82 -1.33 -3.62 6.30
CA ILE A 82 -1.88 -2.61 5.41
C ILE A 82 -1.37 -2.86 4.00
N SER A 83 -2.29 -2.87 3.04
CA SER A 83 -2.00 -2.85 1.61
C SER A 83 -2.29 -1.45 1.09
N LEU A 84 -1.23 -0.68 0.84
CA LEU A 84 -1.26 0.70 0.39
C LEU A 84 -0.32 0.85 -0.82
N GLY A 85 -0.89 1.21 -1.97
CA GLY A 85 -0.15 1.22 -3.24
C GLY A 85 0.45 -0.15 -3.56
N TRP A 86 1.72 -0.19 -3.95
CA TRP A 86 2.47 -1.43 -4.24
C TRP A 86 2.96 -2.18 -2.99
N ARG A 87 2.82 -1.59 -1.80
CA ARG A 87 3.46 -2.08 -0.58
C ARG A 87 2.44 -2.72 0.36
N ARG A 88 2.83 -3.89 0.87
CA ARG A 88 2.16 -4.57 1.98
C ARG A 88 3.09 -4.53 3.17
N PHE A 89 2.66 -3.93 4.27
CA PHE A 89 3.48 -3.79 5.47
C PHE A 89 2.61 -3.87 6.73
N GLN A 90 3.22 -4.28 7.83
CA GLN A 90 2.56 -4.32 9.12
C GLN A 90 2.89 -3.05 9.90
N SER A 91 1.88 -2.40 10.48
CA SER A 91 2.05 -1.23 11.34
C SER A 91 1.09 -1.29 12.53
N LEU A 92 1.27 -0.36 13.47
CA LEU A 92 0.48 -0.25 14.70
C LEU A 92 -0.36 1.05 14.64
N PRO A 93 -1.56 1.02 14.05
CA PRO A 93 -2.39 2.21 13.92
C PRO A 93 -2.91 2.71 15.27
N ILE A 94 -2.94 4.03 15.44
CA ILE A 94 -3.60 4.71 16.54
C ILE A 94 -4.86 5.38 15.99
N TYR A 95 -6.02 5.01 16.51
CA TYR A 95 -7.29 5.58 16.09
C TYR A 95 -7.60 6.89 16.82
N ALA A 96 -8.23 7.83 16.12
CA ALA A 96 -8.67 9.11 16.66
C ALA A 96 -9.98 9.58 16.01
N LEU A 97 -10.73 10.41 16.71
CA LEU A 97 -11.84 11.18 16.17
C LEU A 97 -11.58 12.67 16.34
N GLU A 98 -12.07 13.44 15.40
CA GLU A 98 -12.10 14.89 15.48
C GLU A 98 -13.29 15.31 16.34
N ASP A 99 -13.00 16.01 17.44
CA ASP A 99 -14.03 16.62 18.28
C ASP A 99 -14.50 17.96 17.65
N GLN A 100 -15.57 18.56 18.17
CA GLN A 100 -16.12 19.84 17.67
C GLN A 100 -15.11 21.01 17.74
N ASN A 101 -14.07 20.89 18.57
CA ASN A 101 -13.01 21.88 18.73
C ASN A 101 -11.78 21.59 17.85
N GLU A 102 -11.94 20.83 16.75
CA GLU A 102 -10.87 20.42 15.81
C GLU A 102 -9.73 19.59 16.44
N ARG A 103 -9.88 19.22 17.72
CA ARG A 103 -8.90 18.41 18.44
C ARG A 103 -9.03 16.95 18.01
N GLN A 104 -7.89 16.34 17.70
CA GLN A 104 -7.80 14.89 17.45
C GLN A 104 -7.74 14.14 18.78
N ARG A 105 -8.87 13.58 19.21
CA ARG A 105 -8.97 12.78 20.43
C ARG A 105 -8.70 11.32 20.12
N MET A 106 -7.71 10.75 20.82
CA MET A 106 -7.35 9.35 20.70
C MET A 106 -8.51 8.43 21.15
N LEU A 107 -8.75 7.37 20.39
CA LEU A 107 -9.67 6.29 20.73
C LEU A 107 -8.92 5.02 21.15
N LYS A 108 -9.51 4.25 22.07
CA LYS A 108 -9.03 2.91 22.42
C LYS A 108 -9.45 1.87 21.37
N TYR A 109 -10.62 2.05 20.77
CA TYR A 109 -11.23 1.15 19.80
C TYR A 109 -11.86 1.93 18.64
N THR A 110 -11.96 1.32 17.46
CA THR A 110 -12.68 1.92 16.32
C THR A 110 -14.18 1.99 16.61
N PRO A 111 -14.87 3.07 16.22
CA PRO A 111 -16.33 3.14 16.32
C PRO A 111 -16.99 2.14 15.36
N GLU A 112 -18.16 1.63 15.74
CA GLU A 112 -18.96 0.75 14.88
C GLU A 112 -19.62 1.58 13.76
N HIS A 113 -19.61 1.03 12.54
CA HIS A 113 -20.26 1.61 11.35
C HIS A 113 -19.82 3.03 10.92
N MET A 114 -18.82 3.63 11.59
CA MET A 114 -18.33 4.99 11.34
C MET A 114 -16.88 4.99 10.84
N HIS A 115 -16.49 6.07 10.16
CA HIS A 115 -15.09 6.34 9.85
C HIS A 115 -14.40 7.04 11.04
N CYS A 116 -13.14 6.70 11.28
CA CYS A 116 -12.27 7.41 12.21
C CYS A 116 -10.93 7.72 11.54
N HIS A 117 -10.15 8.60 12.14
CA HIS A 117 -8.78 8.82 11.72
C HIS A 117 -7.88 7.71 12.27
N ALA A 118 -6.88 7.30 11.50
CA ALA A 118 -5.82 6.43 11.95
C ALA A 118 -4.47 7.04 11.60
N THR A 119 -3.59 7.14 12.60
CA THR A 119 -2.20 7.55 12.41
C THR A 119 -1.31 6.33 12.54
N MET A 120 -0.47 6.08 11.54
CA MET A 120 0.42 4.92 11.47
C MET A 120 1.76 5.31 10.84
N TRP A 121 2.83 4.61 11.21
CA TRP A 121 4.14 4.78 10.55
C TRP A 121 4.20 3.88 9.31
N GLY A 122 4.63 4.43 8.17
CA GLY A 122 4.67 3.70 6.92
C GLY A 122 5.29 4.49 5.75
N PRO A 123 5.35 3.86 4.56
CA PRO A 123 5.84 4.51 3.35
C PRO A 123 4.89 5.63 2.91
N VAL A 124 5.44 6.77 2.52
CA VAL A 124 4.68 7.91 1.98
C VAL A 124 3.95 7.46 0.72
N THR A 125 2.69 7.85 0.59
CA THR A 125 1.84 7.56 -0.57
C THR A 125 1.04 8.81 -0.89
N ALA A 126 0.67 8.98 -2.17
CA ALA A 126 -0.14 10.12 -2.59
C ALA A 126 -1.44 10.24 -1.78
N PRO A 127 -1.87 11.46 -1.43
CA PRO A 127 -3.14 11.67 -0.73
C PRO A 127 -4.32 11.15 -1.58
N ASN A 128 -5.44 10.86 -0.93
CA ASN A 128 -6.63 10.26 -1.55
C ASN A 128 -6.42 8.86 -2.16
N THR A 129 -5.30 8.19 -1.87
CA THR A 129 -5.11 6.78 -2.23
C THR A 129 -5.88 5.87 -1.27
N GLY A 130 -6.70 4.98 -1.84
CA GLY A 130 -7.40 3.95 -1.07
C GLY A 130 -6.44 2.87 -0.55
N PHE A 131 -6.81 2.24 0.56
CA PHE A 131 -6.05 1.12 1.12
C PHE A 131 -6.98 0.10 1.75
N ILE A 132 -6.46 -1.12 1.89
CA ILE A 132 -7.14 -2.21 2.61
C ILE A 132 -6.24 -2.62 3.77
N ALA A 133 -6.86 -3.09 4.84
CA ALA A 133 -6.15 -3.57 6.00
C ALA A 133 -6.72 -4.91 6.47
N VAL A 134 -5.83 -5.85 6.79
CA VAL A 134 -6.14 -7.21 7.21
C VAL A 134 -5.41 -7.53 8.51
N GLN A 135 -6.03 -8.32 9.40
CA GLN A 135 -5.41 -8.69 10.67
C GLN A 135 -4.49 -9.90 10.55
N ASP A 136 -4.86 -10.88 9.73
CA ASP A 136 -4.06 -12.07 9.44
C ASP A 136 -4.04 -12.29 7.93
N ILE A 137 -2.86 -12.66 7.41
CA ILE A 137 -2.64 -12.99 5.99
C ILE A 137 -2.67 -14.50 5.80
N ARG A 138 -2.47 -15.27 6.88
CA ARG A 138 -2.44 -16.73 6.80
C ARG A 138 -3.80 -17.24 6.39
N SER A 139 -3.82 -18.08 5.38
CA SER A 139 -4.95 -18.96 5.14
C SER A 139 -5.02 -19.92 6.32
N SER A 140 -6.09 -19.84 7.11
CA SER A 140 -6.51 -21.00 7.88
C SER A 140 -6.91 -22.06 6.86
N GLN A 141 -5.98 -22.95 6.52
CA GLN A 141 -6.33 -24.23 5.89
C GLN A 141 -7.13 -25.01 6.94
N SER A 142 -8.43 -24.76 7.00
CA SER A 142 -9.38 -25.68 7.60
C SER A 142 -9.88 -26.61 6.50
N CYS A 143 -9.18 -27.73 6.34
CA CYS A 143 -9.75 -28.97 5.84
C CYS A 143 -9.61 -30.01 6.95
#